data_AF-A0A7V6LS07-F1
#
_entry.id   AF-A0A7V6LS07-F1
#
_cell.length_a   1.000
_cell.length_b   1.000
_cell.length_c   1.000
_cell.angle_alpha   90.00
_cell.angle_beta   90.00
_cell.angle_gamma   90.00
#
_symmetry.space_group_name_H-M   'P 1'
#
loop_
_entity.id
_entity.type
_entity.pdbx_description
1 polymer ?
#
loop_
_entity_poly.entity_id
_entity_poly.type
_entity_poly.pdbx_seq_one_letter_code
_entity_poly.pdbx_strand_id
1 'polypeptide(L)'
;MKIANHKLPLALITALLIILASVAGILGKGEFGKSIVVTRLENRVVDQIRLTGKYVDFLAKGIESGSFFDRYFEEKEYAKASKNDITLLVYSDKGLAYWSDNTFEVPPFYNRELFGEPVVFLQNGWFVPVISELSGYKIVGLLRLSAHYGIENDIISSGLTEKLRPSGEITFSRQGSPGERPLFNETGDYLFSVGFPENGNHNILTTTSLVLWALSLTTTLFLVASIASFFNKKGKG
;
A
#
# COMPACT_ATOMS: atom_id res chain seq x y z
N MET A 1 -6.11 7.54 -57.55
CA MET A 1 -7.13 7.14 -56.54
C MET A 1 -6.44 6.51 -55.33
N LYS A 2 -5.99 7.30 -54.34
CA LYS A 2 -5.27 6.77 -53.15
C LYS A 2 -5.52 7.56 -51.84
N ILE A 3 -6.42 8.55 -51.85
CA ILE A 3 -6.63 9.49 -50.72
C ILE A 3 -7.74 9.01 -49.75
N ALA A 4 -8.50 7.96 -50.10
CA ALA A 4 -9.61 7.47 -49.28
C ALA A 4 -9.22 6.48 -48.15
N ASN A 5 -8.05 5.83 -48.23
CA ASN A 5 -7.73 4.68 -47.37
C ASN A 5 -7.20 4.99 -45.98
N HIS A 6 -6.77 6.22 -45.66
CA HIS A 6 -6.24 6.54 -44.32
C HIS A 6 -7.31 6.93 -43.29
N LYS A 7 -8.55 7.19 -43.72
CA LYS A 7 -9.64 7.63 -42.82
C LYS A 7 -10.34 6.47 -42.13
N LEU A 8 -10.57 5.38 -42.87
CA LEU A 8 -11.14 4.14 -42.33
C LEU A 8 -10.31 3.55 -41.18
N PRO A 9 -8.96 3.39 -41.29
CA PRO A 9 -8.17 2.89 -40.18
C PRO A 9 -8.15 3.88 -39.00
N LEU A 10 -8.15 5.19 -39.24
CA LEU A 10 -8.23 6.19 -38.17
C LEU A 10 -9.55 6.10 -37.40
N ALA A 11 -10.68 5.94 -38.10
CA ALA A 11 -11.99 5.75 -37.48
C ALA A 11 -12.05 4.46 -36.64
N LEU A 12 -11.49 3.36 -37.16
CA LEU A 12 -11.41 2.09 -36.44
C LEU A 12 -10.52 2.19 -35.19
N ILE A 13 -9.38 2.88 -35.28
CA ILE A 13 -8.50 3.14 -34.13
C ILE A 13 -9.23 3.97 -33.07
N THR A 14 -9.90 5.05 -33.45
CA THR A 14 -10.67 5.89 -32.51
C THR A 14 -11.77 5.08 -31.83
N ALA A 15 -12.54 4.29 -32.58
CA ALA A 15 -13.58 3.43 -32.01
C ALA A 15 -13.00 2.40 -31.04
N LEU A 16 -11.89 1.75 -31.39
CA LEU A 16 -11.20 0.81 -30.52
C LEU A 16 -10.71 1.49 -29.22
N LEU A 17 -10.13 2.68 -29.31
CA LEU A 17 -9.67 3.44 -28.13
C LEU A 17 -10.83 3.79 -27.19
N ILE A 18 -11.99 4.18 -27.72
CA ILE A 18 -13.19 4.48 -26.91
C ILE A 18 -13.68 3.22 -26.19
N ILE A 19 -13.73 2.09 -26.90
CA ILE A 19 -14.14 0.80 -26.32
C ILE A 19 -13.18 0.42 -25.19
N LEU A 20 -11.87 0.45 -25.46
CA LEU A 20 -10.85 0.12 -24.46
C LEU A 20 -10.90 1.08 -23.26
N ALA A 21 -11.07 2.38 -23.48
CA ALA A 21 -11.20 3.37 -22.41
C ALA A 21 -12.40 3.06 -21.51
N SER A 22 -13.54 2.72 -22.11
CA SER A 22 -14.78 2.40 -21.40
C SER A 22 -14.64 1.10 -20.60
N VAL A 23 -14.10 0.05 -21.23
CA VAL A 23 -13.86 -1.25 -20.56
C VAL A 23 -12.89 -1.09 -19.39
N ALA A 24 -11.77 -0.38 -19.58
CA ALA A 24 -10.81 -0.11 -18.51
C ALA A 24 -11.44 0.68 -17.34
N GLY A 25 -12.32 1.65 -17.65
CA GLY A 25 -13.03 2.43 -16.64
C GLY A 25 -14.01 1.59 -15.82
N ILE A 26 -14.80 0.74 -16.49
CA ILE A 26 -15.76 -0.17 -15.84
C ILE A 26 -15.02 -1.18 -14.95
N LEU A 27 -13.99 -1.85 -15.49
CA LEU A 27 -13.19 -2.82 -14.73
C LEU A 27 -12.45 -2.15 -13.56
N GLY A 28 -11.95 -0.94 -13.76
CA GLY A 28 -11.25 -0.17 -12.75
C GLY A 28 -12.13 0.25 -11.58
N LYS A 29 -13.40 0.59 -11.80
CA LYS A 29 -14.33 0.96 -10.71
C LYS A 29 -14.99 -0.26 -10.05
N GLY A 30 -15.06 -1.38 -10.76
CA GLY A 30 -15.68 -2.62 -10.28
C GLY A 30 -14.78 -3.45 -9.36
N GLU A 31 -15.21 -4.70 -9.13
CA GLU A 31 -14.54 -5.64 -8.22
C GLU A 31 -13.12 -5.99 -8.63
N PHE A 32 -12.82 -6.00 -9.93
CA PHE A 32 -11.48 -6.27 -10.43
C PHE A 32 -10.49 -5.15 -10.06
N GLY A 33 -10.90 -3.89 -10.18
CA GLY A 33 -10.10 -2.76 -9.73
C GLY A 33 -9.83 -2.79 -8.23
N LYS A 34 -10.86 -3.12 -7.43
CA LYS A 34 -10.72 -3.32 -5.98
C LYS A 34 -9.73 -4.44 -5.65
N SER A 35 -9.83 -5.60 -6.31
CA SER A 35 -8.92 -6.73 -6.05
C SER A 35 -7.47 -6.38 -6.38
N ILE A 36 -7.21 -5.62 -7.45
CA ILE A 36 -5.86 -5.13 -7.77
C ILE A 36 -5.28 -4.28 -6.63
N VAL A 37 -6.10 -3.40 -6.03
CA VAL A 37 -5.67 -2.57 -4.90
C VAL A 37 -5.37 -3.44 -3.67
N VAL A 38 -6.26 -4.38 -3.34
CA VAL A 38 -6.08 -5.31 -2.21
C VAL A 38 -4.80 -6.12 -2.37
N THR A 39 -4.60 -6.79 -3.51
CA THR A 39 -3.41 -7.63 -3.74
C THR A 39 -2.11 -6.82 -3.64
N ARG A 40 -2.09 -5.57 -4.13
CA ARG A 40 -0.90 -4.71 -3.96
C ARG A 40 -0.67 -4.34 -2.50
N LEU A 41 -1.74 -4.06 -1.77
CA LEU A 41 -1.65 -3.73 -0.35
C LEU A 41 -1.16 -4.94 0.45
N GLU A 42 -1.70 -6.13 0.21
CA GLU A 42 -1.25 -7.39 0.80
C GLU A 42 0.24 -7.61 0.56
N ASN A 43 0.69 -7.50 -0.71
CA ASN A 43 2.10 -7.63 -1.05
C ASN A 43 2.99 -6.62 -0.31
N ARG A 44 2.54 -5.36 -0.18
CA ARG A 44 3.29 -4.34 0.58
C ARG A 44 3.37 -4.67 2.06
N VAL A 45 2.27 -5.12 2.67
CA VAL A 45 2.24 -5.51 4.09
C VAL A 45 3.18 -6.69 4.31
N VAL A 46 3.10 -7.72 3.47
CA VAL A 46 3.99 -8.88 3.50
C VAL A 46 5.46 -8.48 3.37
N ASP A 47 5.78 -7.61 2.41
CA ASP A 47 7.14 -7.10 2.24
C ASP A 47 7.67 -6.35 3.48
N GLN A 48 6.81 -5.55 4.13
CA GLN A 48 7.16 -4.84 5.36
C GLN A 48 7.31 -5.80 6.56
N ILE A 49 6.47 -6.84 6.68
CA ILE A 49 6.62 -7.88 7.72
C ILE A 49 7.96 -8.60 7.54
N ARG A 50 8.30 -8.99 6.30
CA ARG A 50 9.58 -9.62 5.98
C ARG A 50 10.76 -8.69 6.27
N LEU A 51 10.64 -7.40 5.98
CA LEU A 51 11.66 -6.41 6.33
C LEU A 51 11.81 -6.27 7.85
N THR A 52 10.71 -6.29 8.60
CA THR A 52 10.69 -6.30 10.07
C THR A 52 11.43 -7.51 10.62
N GLY A 53 11.16 -8.70 10.07
CA GLY A 53 11.90 -9.92 10.41
C GLY A 53 13.41 -9.80 10.18
N LYS A 54 13.84 -9.17 9.07
CA LYS A 54 15.28 -8.93 8.83
C LYS A 54 15.93 -8.05 9.90
N TYR A 55 15.23 -7.04 10.42
CA TYR A 55 15.74 -6.21 11.51
C TYR A 55 15.80 -6.97 12.84
N VAL A 56 14.79 -7.79 13.12
CA VAL A 56 14.76 -8.68 14.29
C VAL A 56 15.92 -9.68 14.24
N ASP A 57 16.15 -10.33 13.10
CA ASP A 57 17.26 -11.28 12.90
C ASP A 57 18.63 -10.59 13.01
N PHE A 58 18.73 -9.36 12.52
CA PHE A 58 19.94 -8.56 12.64
C PHE A 58 20.27 -8.25 14.11
N LEU A 59 19.27 -7.86 14.90
CA LEU A 59 19.41 -7.68 16.35
C LEU A 59 19.80 -8.98 17.05
N ALA A 60 19.15 -10.09 16.68
CA ALA A 60 19.43 -11.40 17.26
C ALA A 60 20.90 -11.78 17.08
N LYS A 61 21.42 -11.68 15.85
CA LYS A 61 22.84 -11.92 15.56
C LYS A 61 23.78 -11.02 16.36
N GLY A 62 23.40 -9.75 16.54
CA GLY A 62 24.17 -8.81 17.35
C GLY A 62 24.26 -9.21 18.82
N ILE A 63 23.18 -9.77 19.38
CA ILE A 63 23.13 -10.30 20.76
C ILE A 63 24.00 -11.55 20.88
N GLU A 64 23.86 -12.48 19.93
CA GLU A 64 24.65 -13.72 19.84
C GLU A 64 26.16 -13.46 19.83
N SER A 65 26.61 -12.47 19.05
CA SER A 65 28.03 -12.12 18.95
C SER A 65 28.55 -11.25 20.10
N GLY A 66 27.74 -10.96 21.12
CA GLY A 66 28.08 -10.07 22.24
C GLY A 66 28.17 -8.58 21.88
N SER A 67 28.18 -8.25 20.59
CA SER A 67 28.32 -6.89 20.07
C SER A 67 27.11 -5.98 20.29
N PHE A 68 25.98 -6.52 20.76
CA PHE A 68 24.72 -5.80 20.93
C PHE A 68 24.85 -4.57 21.84
N PHE A 69 25.62 -4.68 22.93
CA PHE A 69 25.84 -3.57 23.85
C PHE A 69 27.20 -2.87 23.64
N ASP A 70 28.16 -3.53 23.00
CA ASP A 70 29.54 -3.03 22.85
C ASP A 70 29.70 -1.95 21.77
N ARG A 71 28.70 -1.81 20.89
CA ARG A 71 28.57 -0.67 19.99
C ARG A 71 27.16 -0.15 20.16
N TYR A 72 27.03 1.14 20.42
CA TYR A 72 25.87 1.92 20.02
C TYR A 72 25.44 1.40 18.66
N PHE A 73 24.38 0.60 18.62
CA PHE A 73 23.73 0.24 17.37
C PHE A 73 23.59 1.55 16.62
N GLU A 74 24.15 1.61 15.42
CA GLU A 74 24.34 2.88 14.74
C GLU A 74 23.00 3.60 14.65
N GLU A 75 22.98 4.87 15.04
CA GLU A 75 21.86 5.80 14.81
C GLU A 75 21.25 5.64 13.40
N LYS A 76 22.07 5.19 12.45
CA LYS A 76 21.70 4.81 11.08
C LYS A 76 20.77 3.61 10.94
N GLU A 77 20.96 2.50 11.65
CA GLU A 77 20.06 1.33 11.52
C GLU A 77 18.72 1.59 12.22
N TYR A 78 18.74 2.30 13.35
CA TYR A 78 17.51 2.81 13.97
C TYR A 78 16.77 3.79 13.08
N ALA A 79 17.49 4.75 12.50
CA ALA A 79 16.89 5.67 11.53
C ALA A 79 16.31 4.92 10.33
N LYS A 80 16.89 3.78 9.91
CA LYS A 80 16.33 2.95 8.84
C LYS A 80 15.07 2.20 9.29
N ALA A 81 15.05 1.56 10.45
CA ALA A 81 13.87 0.87 10.95
C ALA A 81 12.71 1.85 11.20
N SER A 82 12.99 2.97 11.87
CA SER A 82 12.01 4.05 12.11
C SER A 82 11.49 4.65 10.80
N LYS A 83 12.35 4.88 9.79
CA LYS A 83 11.91 5.28 8.44
C LYS A 83 10.99 4.25 7.76
N ASN A 84 10.92 3.02 8.25
CA ASN A 84 10.03 1.97 7.76
C ASN A 84 8.82 1.72 8.68
N ASP A 85 8.53 2.63 9.63
CA ASP A 85 7.45 2.48 10.59
C ASP A 85 7.59 1.21 11.45
N ILE A 86 8.83 0.79 11.70
CA ILE A 86 9.20 -0.39 12.48
C ILE A 86 9.80 0.06 13.81
N THR A 87 9.21 -0.42 14.90
CA THR A 87 9.75 -0.28 16.26
C THR A 87 10.38 -1.59 16.70
N LEU A 88 11.58 -1.51 17.29
CA LEU A 88 12.33 -2.66 17.76
C LEU A 88 12.39 -2.63 19.28
N LEU A 89 12.04 -3.76 19.89
CA LEU A 89 12.08 -3.99 21.33
C LEU A 89 12.98 -5.18 21.63
N VAL A 90 13.77 -5.09 22.70
CA VAL A 90 14.46 -6.25 23.26
C VAL A 90 14.13 -6.37 24.74
N TYR A 91 13.61 -7.51 25.12
CA TYR A 91 13.33 -7.89 26.50
C TYR A 91 14.39 -8.87 26.99
N SER A 92 14.81 -8.67 28.24
CA SER A 92 15.62 -9.61 29.02
C SER A 92 14.79 -10.13 30.20
N ASP A 93 15.35 -11.04 30.99
CA ASP A 93 14.75 -11.50 32.25
C ASP A 93 14.47 -10.36 33.24
N LYS A 94 15.18 -9.23 33.12
CA LYS A 94 15.00 -8.04 33.98
C LYS A 94 13.95 -7.05 33.44
N GLY A 95 13.32 -7.36 32.30
CA GLY A 95 12.39 -6.48 31.60
C GLY A 95 12.96 -5.89 30.31
N LEU A 96 12.32 -4.83 29.82
CA LEU A 96 12.67 -4.12 28.58
C LEU A 96 14.11 -3.57 28.66
N ALA A 97 15.00 -4.15 27.86
CA ALA A 97 16.41 -3.78 27.79
C ALA A 97 16.69 -2.78 26.66
N TYR A 98 15.86 -2.76 25.61
CA TYR A 98 16.02 -1.87 24.47
C TYR A 98 14.69 -1.51 23.83
N TRP A 99 14.59 -0.26 23.36
CA TRP A 99 13.41 0.30 22.72
C TRP A 99 13.82 1.38 21.70
N SER A 100 13.44 1.21 20.42
CA SER A 100 13.88 2.10 19.34
C SER A 100 13.00 3.31 19.07
N ASP A 101 11.75 3.31 19.51
CA ASP A 101 10.79 4.39 19.23
C ASP A 101 9.97 4.72 20.47
N ASN A 102 10.43 5.71 21.21
CA ASN A 102 9.85 6.07 22.50
C ASN A 102 8.53 6.84 22.42
N THR A 103 7.87 6.87 21.25
CA THR A 103 6.65 7.67 21.02
C THR A 103 5.36 7.02 21.54
N PHE A 104 5.37 5.74 21.92
CA PHE A 104 4.19 5.03 22.43
C PHE A 104 4.52 3.98 23.49
N GLU A 105 3.72 3.85 24.54
CA GLU A 105 4.05 2.91 25.62
C GLU A 105 4.00 1.44 25.17
N VAL A 106 4.97 0.67 25.67
CA VAL A 106 5.07 -0.78 25.52
C VAL A 106 5.14 -1.44 26.90
N PRO A 107 4.72 -2.72 27.05
CA PRO A 107 4.80 -3.40 28.33
C PRO A 107 6.24 -3.42 28.86
N PRO A 108 6.47 -3.21 30.17
CA PRO A 108 7.80 -3.23 30.76
C PRO A 108 8.43 -4.63 30.81
N PHE A 109 7.59 -5.68 30.76
CA PHE A 109 8.00 -7.08 30.67
C PHE A 109 7.37 -7.72 29.43
N TYR A 110 8.03 -8.73 28.88
CA TYR A 110 7.52 -9.43 27.71
C TYR A 110 6.16 -10.08 28.02
N ASN A 111 5.15 -9.72 27.21
CA ASN A 111 3.82 -10.28 27.32
C ASN A 111 3.55 -11.21 26.13
N ARG A 112 3.54 -12.52 26.39
CA ARG A 112 3.32 -13.55 25.36
C ARG A 112 1.91 -13.48 24.77
N GLU A 113 0.90 -13.22 25.59
CA GLU A 113 -0.50 -13.15 25.13
C GLU A 113 -0.68 -11.98 24.18
N LEU A 114 -0.16 -10.81 24.55
CA LEU A 114 -0.23 -9.61 23.73
C LEU A 114 0.50 -9.82 22.40
N PHE A 115 1.80 -10.16 22.43
CA PHE A 115 2.58 -10.25 21.19
C PHE A 115 2.30 -11.52 20.38
N GLY A 116 1.60 -12.52 20.94
CA GLY A 116 1.19 -13.73 20.24
C GLY A 116 0.04 -13.51 19.25
N GLU A 117 -0.68 -12.38 19.35
CA GLU A 117 -1.74 -12.03 18.42
C GLU A 117 -1.17 -11.59 17.05
N PRO A 118 -1.81 -11.95 15.92
CA PRO A 118 -1.37 -11.53 14.58
C PRO A 118 -1.33 -10.01 14.41
N VAL A 119 -2.20 -9.29 15.14
CA VAL A 119 -2.24 -7.82 15.17
C VAL A 119 -2.55 -7.36 16.58
N VAL A 120 -1.74 -6.45 17.09
CA VAL A 120 -1.85 -5.89 18.44
C VAL A 120 -2.23 -4.42 18.39
N PHE A 121 -3.02 -3.97 19.37
CA PHE A 121 -3.32 -2.57 19.57
C PHE A 121 -2.46 -2.04 20.73
N LEU A 122 -1.63 -1.04 20.45
CA LEU A 122 -0.77 -0.39 21.45
C LEU A 122 -1.01 1.12 21.42
N GLN A 123 -1.54 1.65 22.53
CA GLN A 123 -2.05 3.01 22.71
C GLN A 123 -3.04 3.45 21.62
N ASN A 124 -2.52 3.87 20.47
CA ASN A 124 -3.20 4.58 19.40
C ASN A 124 -2.80 4.02 18.03
N GLY A 125 -2.37 2.76 17.96
CA GLY A 125 -1.92 2.17 16.71
C GLY A 125 -2.13 0.67 16.67
N TRP A 126 -2.34 0.18 15.45
CA TRP A 126 -2.38 -1.25 15.15
C TRP A 126 -1.02 -1.68 14.62
N PHE A 127 -0.47 -2.76 15.17
CA PHE A 127 0.85 -3.26 14.83
C PHE A 127 0.83 -4.75 14.52
N VAL A 128 1.71 -5.19 13.62
CA VAL A 128 2.03 -6.61 13.43
C VAL A 128 3.31 -6.91 14.20
N PRO A 129 3.26 -7.79 15.21
CA PRO A 129 4.46 -8.23 15.91
C PRO A 129 5.20 -9.31 15.10
N VAL A 130 6.53 -9.18 15.03
CA VAL A 130 7.45 -10.20 14.53
C VAL A 130 8.43 -10.51 15.66
N ILE A 131 8.50 -11.77 16.08
CA ILE A 131 9.19 -12.16 17.31
C ILE A 131 10.34 -13.10 16.99
N SER A 132 11.46 -12.90 17.68
CA SER A 132 12.54 -13.88 17.77
C SER A 132 12.94 -14.07 19.23
N GLU A 133 13.34 -15.29 19.59
CA GLU A 133 13.80 -15.65 20.91
C GLU A 133 15.22 -16.19 20.83
N LEU A 134 16.12 -15.63 21.63
CA LEU A 134 17.52 -16.00 21.60
C LEU A 134 18.20 -15.79 22.95
N SER A 135 18.85 -16.82 23.47
CA SER A 135 19.76 -16.75 24.63
C SER A 135 19.21 -15.98 25.84
N GLY A 136 17.93 -16.19 26.18
CA GLY A 136 17.25 -15.51 27.30
C GLY A 136 16.72 -14.11 26.97
N TYR A 137 16.84 -13.66 25.72
CA TYR A 137 16.24 -12.43 25.21
C TYR A 137 15.03 -12.73 24.32
N LYS A 138 14.05 -11.82 24.37
CA LYS A 138 12.94 -11.76 23.39
C LYS A 138 13.08 -10.49 22.58
N ILE A 139 13.11 -10.63 21.27
CA ILE A 139 13.22 -9.51 20.34
C ILE A 139 11.86 -9.38 19.66
N VAL A 140 11.28 -8.19 19.68
CA VAL A 140 9.98 -7.91 19.07
C VAL A 140 10.14 -6.75 18.10
N GLY A 141 9.89 -7.01 16.82
CA GLY A 141 9.70 -5.97 15.81
C GLY A 141 8.21 -5.67 15.66
N LEU A 142 7.81 -4.43 15.84
CA LEU A 142 6.45 -3.96 15.68
C LEU A 142 6.35 -3.14 14.39
N LEU A 143 5.70 -3.70 13.37
CA LEU A 143 5.36 -2.97 12.16
C LEU A 143 4.05 -2.21 12.38
N ARG A 144 4.07 -0.88 12.31
CA ARG A 144 2.84 -0.08 12.42
C ARG A 144 2.01 -0.19 11.13
N LEU A 145 0.79 -0.70 11.26
CA LEU A 145 -0.18 -0.77 10.15
C LEU A 145 -0.95 0.53 10.01
N SER A 146 -1.50 1.02 11.11
CA SER A 146 -2.30 2.23 11.15
C SER A 146 -2.14 2.97 12.47
N ALA A 147 -2.38 4.27 12.42
CA ALA A 147 -2.48 5.11 13.59
C ALA A 147 -3.94 5.57 13.78
N HIS A 148 -4.34 5.76 15.03
CA HIS A 148 -5.66 6.20 15.45
C HIS A 148 -5.50 7.36 16.43
N TYR A 149 -5.60 8.58 15.92
CA TYR A 149 -5.44 9.78 16.73
C TYR A 149 -6.81 10.38 17.03
N GLY A 150 -7.07 10.74 18.29
CA GLY A 150 -8.34 11.39 18.69
C GLY A 150 -8.53 12.80 18.14
N ILE A 151 -7.47 13.39 17.56
CA ILE A 151 -7.49 14.71 16.91
C ILE A 151 -6.70 14.57 15.60
N GLU A 152 -7.34 14.88 14.47
CA GLU A 152 -6.70 14.92 13.15
C GLU A 152 -6.42 16.37 12.74
N ASN A 153 -5.25 16.62 12.15
CA ASN A 153 -4.88 17.90 11.56
C ASN A 153 -3.98 17.66 10.32
N ASP A 154 -3.52 18.73 9.67
CA ASP A 154 -2.70 18.64 8.45
C ASP A 154 -1.34 17.92 8.65
N ILE A 155 -0.96 17.63 9.90
CA ILE A 155 0.28 16.94 10.30
C ILE A 155 -0.01 15.50 10.80
N ILE A 156 -1.20 15.26 11.34
CA ILE A 156 -1.58 14.02 12.03
C ILE A 156 -2.89 13.50 11.41
N SER A 157 -2.81 12.36 10.72
CA SER A 157 -3.98 11.68 10.14
C SER A 157 -4.09 10.26 10.67
N SER A 158 -5.31 9.82 10.99
CA SER A 158 -5.55 8.41 11.27
C SER A 158 -5.64 7.62 9.97
N GLY A 159 -5.43 6.32 10.08
CA GLY A 159 -5.46 5.40 8.95
C GLY A 159 -4.11 4.73 8.73
N LEU A 160 -3.98 4.09 7.56
CA LEU A 160 -2.77 3.34 7.21
C LEU A 160 -1.55 4.26 7.12
N THR A 161 -0.39 3.73 7.54
CA THR A 161 0.89 4.43 7.38
C THR A 161 1.15 4.77 5.91
N GLU A 162 1.93 5.82 5.65
CA GLU A 162 2.17 6.33 4.29
C GLU A 162 2.69 5.22 3.34
N LYS A 163 3.52 4.31 3.85
CA LYS A 163 4.05 3.17 3.08
C LYS A 163 2.99 2.16 2.68
N LEU A 164 1.95 2.02 3.50
CA LEU A 164 0.83 1.13 3.26
C LEU A 164 -0.35 1.84 2.60
N ARG A 165 -0.33 3.17 2.48
CA ARG A 165 -1.40 3.92 1.83
C ARG A 165 -1.48 3.58 0.33
N PRO A 166 -2.61 3.04 -0.16
CA PRO A 166 -2.80 2.84 -1.59
C PRO A 166 -3.00 4.18 -2.31
N SER A 167 -2.97 4.15 -3.64
CA SER A 167 -3.10 5.34 -4.51
C SER A 167 -4.49 6.00 -4.50
N GLY A 168 -5.35 5.66 -3.55
CA GLY A 168 -6.63 6.32 -3.38
C GLY A 168 -7.28 5.95 -2.05
N GLU A 169 -8.50 6.43 -1.86
CA GLU A 169 -9.18 6.38 -0.57
C GLU A 169 -9.63 4.96 -0.20
N ILE A 170 -9.19 4.51 0.97
CA ILE A 170 -9.66 3.29 1.61
C ILE A 170 -9.84 3.53 3.11
N THR A 171 -10.76 2.80 3.71
CA THR A 171 -10.96 2.80 5.16
C THR A 171 -10.34 1.55 5.77
N PHE A 172 -9.71 1.69 6.93
CA PHE A 172 -9.14 0.58 7.70
C PHE A 172 -10.16 0.12 8.75
N SER A 173 -10.36 -1.18 8.90
CA SER A 173 -11.27 -1.79 9.87
C SER A 173 -10.66 -3.06 10.46
N ARG A 174 -10.69 -3.22 11.79
CA ARG A 174 -10.16 -4.42 12.45
C ARG A 174 -11.20 -5.54 12.56
N GLN A 175 -12.47 -5.22 12.79
CA GLN A 175 -13.52 -6.24 12.98
C GLN A 175 -14.11 -6.72 11.65
N GLY A 176 -13.91 -5.98 10.57
CA GLY A 176 -14.49 -6.29 9.28
C GLY A 176 -16.00 -5.97 9.24
N SER A 177 -16.43 -5.35 8.15
CA SER A 177 -17.86 -5.10 7.87
C SER A 177 -18.27 -5.76 6.55
N PRO A 178 -19.57 -6.08 6.35
CA PRO A 178 -20.06 -6.56 5.07
C PRO A 178 -19.67 -5.60 3.93
N GLY A 179 -19.03 -6.14 2.88
CA GLY A 179 -18.55 -5.35 1.74
C GLY A 179 -17.10 -4.88 1.86
N GLU A 180 -16.47 -5.01 3.02
CA GLU A 180 -15.02 -4.82 3.17
C GLU A 180 -14.23 -6.03 2.68
N ARG A 181 -12.97 -5.80 2.30
CA ARG A 181 -12.07 -6.83 1.82
C ARG A 181 -11.07 -7.21 2.92
N PRO A 182 -11.06 -8.47 3.40
CA PRO A 182 -10.07 -8.90 4.37
C PRO A 182 -8.69 -9.00 3.74
N LEU A 183 -7.66 -8.71 4.52
CA LEU A 183 -6.26 -8.91 4.22
C LEU A 183 -5.68 -9.94 5.17
N PHE A 184 -4.82 -10.79 4.62
CA PHE A 184 -4.15 -11.87 5.33
C PHE A 184 -2.64 -11.70 5.24
N ASN A 185 -1.92 -12.29 6.18
CA ASN A 185 -0.47 -12.47 6.06
C ASN A 185 -0.13 -13.70 5.20
N GLU A 186 1.16 -13.99 5.02
CA GLU A 186 1.62 -15.18 4.26
C GLU A 186 1.17 -16.51 4.88
N THR A 187 0.93 -16.56 6.20
CA THR A 187 0.47 -17.76 6.92
C THR A 187 -1.04 -17.95 6.89
N GLY A 188 -1.80 -16.98 6.34
CA GLY A 188 -3.24 -17.02 6.24
C GLY A 188 -3.98 -16.44 7.45
N ASP A 189 -3.27 -15.83 8.40
CA ASP A 189 -3.88 -15.15 9.55
C ASP A 189 -4.50 -13.82 9.14
N TYR A 190 -5.68 -13.54 9.68
CA TYR A 190 -6.41 -12.32 9.41
C TYR A 190 -5.77 -11.09 10.08
N LEU A 191 -5.34 -10.13 9.26
CA LEU A 191 -4.72 -8.90 9.74
C LEU A 191 -5.76 -7.79 9.96
N PHE A 192 -6.47 -7.41 8.90
CA PHE A 192 -7.48 -6.35 8.95
C PHE A 192 -8.31 -6.38 7.67
N SER A 193 -9.36 -5.58 7.61
CA SER A 193 -10.19 -5.39 6.43
C SER A 193 -10.09 -3.95 5.93
N VAL A 194 -10.28 -3.78 4.61
CA VAL A 194 -10.34 -2.47 3.97
C VAL A 194 -11.68 -2.23 3.29
N GLY A 195 -12.26 -1.06 3.54
CA GLY A 195 -13.44 -0.56 2.84
C GLY A 195 -13.06 0.30 1.64
N PHE A 196 -13.93 0.29 0.64
CA PHE A 196 -13.80 1.10 -0.57
C PHE A 196 -14.96 2.09 -0.66
N PRO A 197 -14.73 3.33 -1.14
CA PRO A 197 -15.80 4.29 -1.37
C PRO A 197 -16.78 3.77 -2.44
N GLU A 198 -18.04 4.18 -2.35
CA GLU A 198 -19.11 3.78 -3.29
C GLU A 198 -18.78 4.12 -4.75
N ASN A 199 -18.07 5.23 -4.97
CA ASN A 199 -17.69 5.71 -6.31
C ASN A 199 -16.50 4.95 -6.92
N GLY A 200 -15.98 3.93 -6.23
CA GLY A 200 -14.79 3.18 -6.61
C GLY A 200 -13.50 3.92 -6.25
N ASN A 201 -12.40 3.18 -6.18
CA ASN A 201 -11.10 3.73 -5.78
C ASN A 201 -10.19 4.00 -6.99
N HIS A 202 -9.40 5.06 -6.94
CA HIS A 202 -8.41 5.38 -7.95
C HIS A 202 -7.33 4.31 -8.00
N ASN A 203 -7.18 3.69 -9.17
CA ASN A 203 -6.20 2.65 -9.43
C ASN A 203 -5.69 2.71 -10.87
N ILE A 204 -4.72 1.85 -11.19
CA ILE A 204 -4.05 1.86 -12.49
C ILE A 204 -5.03 1.78 -13.67
N LEU A 205 -6.12 1.01 -13.56
CA LEU A 205 -7.07 0.85 -14.66
C LEU A 205 -7.88 2.13 -14.88
N THR A 206 -8.23 2.82 -13.80
CA THR A 206 -8.87 4.14 -13.91
C THR A 206 -7.92 5.18 -14.52
N THR A 207 -6.63 5.13 -14.17
CA THR A 207 -5.61 5.97 -14.81
C THR A 207 -5.44 5.63 -16.29
N THR A 208 -5.37 4.34 -16.64
CA THR A 208 -5.28 3.87 -18.03
C THR A 208 -6.51 4.29 -18.83
N SER A 209 -7.71 4.20 -18.25
CA SER A 209 -8.95 4.69 -18.87
C SER A 209 -8.87 6.17 -19.22
N LEU A 210 -8.37 7.02 -18.31
CA LEU A 210 -8.18 8.46 -18.57
C LEU A 210 -7.19 8.73 -19.70
N VAL A 211 -6.06 8.01 -19.74
CA VAL A 211 -5.07 8.14 -20.82
C VAL A 211 -5.68 7.73 -22.16
N LEU A 212 -6.45 6.63 -22.20
CA LEU A 212 -7.13 6.18 -23.41
C LEU A 212 -8.20 7.17 -23.88
N TRP A 213 -8.92 7.83 -22.96
CA TRP A 213 -9.83 8.93 -23.30
C TRP A 213 -9.11 10.12 -23.93
N ALA A 214 -7.96 10.53 -23.38
CA ALA A 214 -7.16 11.62 -23.94
C ALA A 214 -6.64 11.29 -25.35
N LEU A 215 -6.19 10.04 -25.57
CA LEU A 215 -5.78 9.56 -26.89
C LEU A 215 -6.96 9.50 -27.87
N SER A 216 -8.12 9.01 -27.41
CA SER A 216 -9.35 8.99 -28.21
C SER A 216 -9.75 10.39 -28.66
N LEU A 217 -9.72 11.38 -27.75
CA LEU A 217 -10.00 12.78 -28.07
C LEU A 217 -9.05 13.30 -29.15
N THR A 218 -7.75 13.04 -29.00
CA THR A 218 -6.73 13.47 -29.95
C THR A 218 -6.99 12.89 -31.35
N THR A 219 -7.24 11.57 -31.45
CA THR A 219 -7.54 10.92 -32.73
C THR A 219 -8.86 11.40 -33.35
N THR A 220 -9.85 11.72 -32.51
CA THR A 220 -11.13 12.31 -32.95
C THR A 220 -10.91 13.67 -33.60
N LEU A 221 -10.09 14.54 -33.01
CA LEU A 221 -9.76 15.85 -33.59
C LEU A 221 -9.07 15.71 -34.95
N PHE A 222 -8.11 14.78 -35.07
CA PHE A 222 -7.45 14.48 -36.36
C PHE A 222 -8.43 13.96 -37.41
N LEU A 223 -9.39 13.12 -37.01
CA LEU A 223 -10.41 12.59 -37.89
C LEU A 223 -11.34 13.71 -38.39
N VAL A 224 -11.79 14.60 -37.50
CA VAL A 224 -12.61 15.77 -37.86
C VAL A 224 -11.86 16.69 -38.83
N ALA A 225 -10.59 17.02 -38.55
CA ALA A 225 -9.76 17.84 -39.44
C ALA A 225 -9.57 17.18 -40.82
N SER A 226 -9.38 15.86 -40.86
CA SER A 226 -9.25 15.09 -42.09
C SER A 226 -10.54 15.04 -42.92
N ILE A 227 -11.70 15.09 -42.27
CA ILE A 227 -13.01 15.17 -42.93
C ILE A 227 -13.26 16.60 -43.44
N ALA A 228 -13.01 17.62 -42.62
CA ALA A 228 -13.18 19.03 -43.00
C ALA A 228 -12.31 19.42 -44.21
N SER A 229 -11.04 19.02 -44.22
CA SER A 229 -10.13 19.25 -45.35
C SER A 229 -10.58 18.57 -46.64
N PHE A 230 -11.30 17.44 -46.54
CA PHE A 230 -11.85 16.75 -47.71
C PHE A 230 -13.05 17.49 -48.31
N PHE A 231 -13.98 17.97 -47.48
CA PHE A 231 -15.12 18.77 -47.96
C PHE A 231 -14.66 20.09 -48.58
N ASN A 232 -13.67 20.76 -48.00
CA ASN A 232 -13.09 21.99 -48.57
C ASN A 232 -12.45 21.74 -49.95
N LYS A 233 -11.73 20.62 -50.14
CA LYS A 233 -11.18 20.24 -51.45
C LYS A 233 -12.27 19.93 -52.48
N LYS A 234 -13.41 19.41 -52.05
CA LYS A 234 -14.53 19.02 -52.94
C LYS A 234 -15.42 20.21 -53.34
N GLY A 235 -15.48 21.27 -52.52
CA GLY A 235 -16.24 22.49 -52.81
C GLY A 235 -15.49 23.56 -53.62
N LYS A 236 -14.19 23.34 -53.91
CA LYS A 236 -13.36 24.20 -54.78
C LYS A 236 -13.16 23.61 -56.19
N GLY A 237 -13.90 22.56 -56.54
CA GLY A 237 -13.87 21.89 -57.85
C GLY A 237 -15.25 21.88 -58.50
#